data_AF-A0A286XK46-F1
#
_entry.id   AF-A0A286XK46-F1
#
_cell.length_a   1.000
_cell.length_b   1.000
_cell.length_c   1.000
_cell.angle_alpha   90.00
_cell.angle_beta   90.00
_cell.angle_gamma   90.00
#
_symmetry.space_group_name_H-M   'P 1'
#
loop_
_entity.id
_entity.type
_entity.pdbx_description
1 polymer ?
#
loop_
_entity_poly.entity_id
_entity_poly.type
_entity_poly.pdbx_seq_one_letter_code
_entity_poly.pdbx_strand_id
1 'polypeptide(L)' 'AADSSPRREPMSSHVETQAHAEERLLKTLFSGYNKWSRPVANISDVVLVRFGLSIAQLIDVDEKNQMMTTNVWVKQEW' A
#
# COMPACT_ATOMS: atom_id res chain seq x y z
N ALA A 1 -41.52 -30.47 38.38
CA ALA A 1 -40.10 -30.83 38.49
C ALA A 1 -39.49 -30.71 37.10
N ALA A 2 -38.43 -29.90 36.99
CA ALA A 2 -37.46 -29.75 35.90
C ALA A 2 -37.97 -29.64 34.44
N ASP A 3 -38.06 -28.39 33.97
CA ASP A 3 -37.91 -27.99 32.57
C ASP A 3 -36.44 -28.23 32.14
N SER A 4 -36.22 -29.16 31.22
CA SER A 4 -34.91 -29.52 30.66
C SER A 4 -34.77 -28.97 29.24
N SER A 5 -34.67 -27.65 29.12
CA SER A 5 -34.33 -26.99 27.86
C SER A 5 -32.80 -26.81 27.74
N PRO A 6 -32.16 -27.25 26.64
CA PRO A 6 -30.71 -27.22 26.49
C PRO A 6 -30.21 -25.78 26.29
N ARG A 7 -29.24 -25.40 27.12
CA ARG A 7 -28.54 -24.10 27.08
C ARG A 7 -27.86 -23.95 25.72
N ARG A 8 -28.38 -23.07 24.85
CA ARG A 8 -27.69 -22.68 23.61
C ARG A 8 -26.39 -21.97 24.01
N GLU A 9 -25.26 -22.59 23.73
CA GLU A 9 -23.97 -21.90 23.80
C GLU A 9 -23.94 -20.82 22.73
N PRO A 10 -23.52 -19.59 23.05
CA PRO A 10 -23.36 -18.56 22.04
C PRO A 10 -22.24 -18.99 21.09
N MET A 11 -22.57 -19.21 19.82
CA MET A 11 -21.58 -19.34 18.75
C MET A 11 -20.71 -18.09 18.78
N SER A 12 -19.43 -18.25 19.08
CA SER A 12 -18.44 -17.19 19.05
C SER A 12 -18.39 -16.62 17.63
N SER A 13 -19.14 -15.54 17.39
CA SER A 13 -18.95 -14.70 16.22
C SER A 13 -17.54 -14.15 16.31
N HIS A 14 -16.63 -14.69 15.50
CA HIS A 14 -15.30 -14.13 15.34
C HIS A 14 -15.45 -12.73 14.76
N VAL A 15 -15.53 -11.73 15.65
CA VAL A 15 -15.25 -10.35 15.30
C VAL A 15 -13.74 -10.31 15.13
N GLU A 16 -13.28 -10.57 13.91
CA GLU A 16 -11.88 -10.38 13.58
C GLU A 16 -11.54 -8.92 13.80
N THR A 17 -10.49 -8.69 14.58
CA THR A 17 -9.94 -7.35 14.74
C THR A 17 -9.42 -6.86 13.38
N GLN A 18 -9.52 -5.55 13.14
CA GLN A 18 -9.02 -4.94 11.90
C GLN A 18 -7.56 -5.33 11.63
N ALA A 19 -6.72 -5.36 12.68
CA ALA A 19 -5.32 -5.77 12.56
C ALA A 19 -5.14 -7.22 12.06
N HIS A 20 -5.96 -8.17 12.54
CA HIS A 20 -5.90 -9.56 12.07
C HIS A 20 -6.34 -9.69 10.60
N ALA A 21 -7.34 -8.91 10.19
CA ALA A 21 -7.77 -8.87 8.80
C ALA A 21 -6.68 -8.26 7.89
N GLU A 22 -6.03 -7.17 8.32
CA GLU A 22 -4.92 -6.52 7.61
C GLU A 22 -3.71 -7.45 7.45
N GLU A 23 -3.31 -8.16 8.51
CA GLU A 23 -2.18 -9.10 8.46
C GLU A 23 -2.43 -10.23 7.45
N ARG A 24 -3.62 -10.83 7.49
CA ARG A 24 -4.00 -11.87 6.53
C ARG A 24 -4.00 -11.34 5.10
N LEU A 25 -4.57 -10.16 4.87
CA LEU A 25 -4.61 -9.55 3.54
C LEU A 25 -3.19 -9.31 3.00
N LEU A 26 -2.31 -8.74 3.82
CA LEU A 26 -0.92 -8.48 3.47
C LEU A 26 -0.20 -9.78 3.09
N LYS A 27 -0.37 -10.84 3.89
CA LYS A 27 0.22 -12.15 3.61
C LYS A 27 -0.28 -12.74 2.30
N THR A 28 -1.57 -12.63 2.01
CA THR A 28 -2.16 -13.17 0.79
C THR A 28 -1.72 -12.38 -0.44
N LEU A 29 -1.74 -11.04 -0.40
CA LEU A 29 -1.39 -10.19 -1.54
C LEU A 29 0.08 -10.33 -1.96
N PHE A 30 0.99 -10.48 -0.99
CA PHE A 30 2.41 -10.63 -1.29
C PHE A 30 2.87 -12.08 -1.48
N SER A 31 1.98 -13.06 -1.31
CA SER A 31 2.29 -14.46 -1.64
C SER A 31 2.44 -14.62 -3.16
N GLY A 32 3.66 -14.90 -3.62
CA GLY A 32 3.96 -15.09 -5.05
C GLY A 32 4.12 -13.80 -5.85
N TYR A 33 4.08 -12.61 -5.21
CA TYR A 33 4.36 -11.34 -5.88
C TYR A 33 5.86 -11.18 -6.16
N ASN A 34 6.24 -11.09 -7.43
CA ASN A 34 7.62 -10.81 -7.84
C ASN A 34 7.80 -9.33 -8.20
N LYS A 35 8.55 -8.62 -7.35
CA LYS A 35 8.84 -7.17 -7.45
C LYS A 35 9.56 -6.72 -8.73
N TRP A 36 10.20 -7.64 -9.46
CA TRP A 36 10.92 -7.33 -10.69
C TRP A 36 10.06 -7.47 -11.95
N SER A 37 8.88 -8.07 -11.81
CA SER A 37 7.94 -8.27 -12.92
C SER A 37 7.16 -6.98 -13.17
N ARG A 38 6.96 -6.64 -14.45
CA ARG A 38 6.08 -5.54 -14.85
C ARG A 38 4.63 -5.93 -14.57
N PRO A 39 3.85 -5.17 -13.77
CA PRO A 39 2.52 -5.57 -13.33
C PRO A 39 1.48 -5.30 -14.44
N VAL A 40 1.42 -6.18 -15.43
CA VAL A 40 0.42 -6.15 -16.51
C VAL A 40 -0.17 -7.54 -16.75
N ALA A 41 -1.43 -7.56 -17.21
CA ALA A 41 -2.07 -8.81 -17.64
C ALA A 41 -1.58 -9.23 -19.03
N ASN A 42 -1.53 -8.30 -20.00
CA ASN A 42 -1.03 -8.56 -21.34
C ASN A 42 0.30 -7.85 -21.60
N ILE A 43 1.17 -8.50 -22.36
CA ILE A 43 2.51 -7.98 -22.69
C ILE A 43 2.43 -6.70 -23.53
N SER A 44 1.35 -6.52 -24.30
CA SER A 44 1.09 -5.34 -25.13
C SER A 44 0.72 -4.09 -24.34
N ASP A 45 0.21 -4.25 -23.11
CA ASP A 45 -0.38 -3.13 -22.36
C ASP A 45 0.71 -2.27 -21.74
N VAL A 46 0.47 -0.97 -21.57
CA VAL A 46 1.41 -0.03 -20.95
C VAL A 46 0.99 0.34 -19.53
N VAL A 47 1.96 0.73 -18.69
CA VAL A 47 1.70 1.29 -17.36
C VAL A 47 1.90 2.81 -17.46
N LEU A 48 0.89 3.58 -17.05
CA LEU A 48 0.94 5.04 -17.05
C LEU A 48 1.45 5.54 -15.70
N VAL A 49 2.74 5.87 -15.63
CA VAL A 49 3.32 6.47 -14.43
C VAL A 49 3.03 7.97 -14.44
N ARG A 50 2.18 8.42 -13.51
CA ARG A 50 1.91 9.85 -13.32
C ARG A 50 2.99 10.40 -12.40
N PHE A 51 3.78 11.34 -12.93
CA PHE A 51 4.92 11.91 -12.24
C PHE A 51 4.64 13.36 -11.85
N GLY A 52 4.99 13.72 -10.62
CA GLY A 52 4.87 15.08 -10.11
C GLY A 52 6.02 15.45 -9.18
N LEU A 53 6.29 16.75 -9.11
CA LEU A 53 7.27 17.33 -8.20
C LEU A 53 6.60 18.37 -7.31
N SER A 54 7.06 18.48 -6.08
CA SER A 54 6.72 19.58 -5.19
C SER A 54 7.98 20.09 -4.53
N ILE A 55 8.37 21.34 -4.84
CA ILE A 55 9.59 21.94 -4.28
C ILE A 55 9.34 22.25 -2.81
N ALA A 56 10.22 21.75 -1.94
CA ALA A 56 10.22 22.10 -0.53
C ALA A 56 11.06 23.36 -0.30
N GLN A 57 12.26 23.41 -0.87
CA GLN A 57 13.19 24.51 -0.69
C GLN A 57 14.18 24.62 -1.86
N LEU A 58 14.55 25.85 -2.21
CA LEU A 58 15.75 26.17 -2.99
C LEU A 58 16.92 26.35 -2.02
N ILE A 59 17.88 25.42 -2.03
CA ILE A 59 18.99 25.37 -1.06
C ILE A 59 20.09 26.34 -1.48
N ASP A 60 20.51 26.28 -2.74
CA ASP A 60 21.61 27.10 -3.25
C ASP A 60 21.54 27.27 -4.77
N VAL A 61 22.10 28.37 -5.25
CA VAL A 61 22.29 28.68 -6.68
C VAL A 61 23.71 29.18 -6.88
N ASP A 62 24.53 28.35 -7.52
CA ASP A 62 25.88 28.69 -7.94
C ASP A 62 25.88 29.12 -9.40
N GLU A 63 25.82 30.43 -9.62
CA GLU A 63 25.79 31.02 -10.97
C GLU A 63 27.08 30.79 -11.76
N LYS A 64 28.23 30.76 -11.05
CA LYS A 64 29.54 30.58 -11.67
C LYS A 64 29.69 29.17 -12.25
N ASN A 65 29.13 28.18 -11.55
CA ASN A 65 29.16 26.77 -11.97
C ASN A 65 27.85 26.31 -12.63
N GLN A 66 26.87 27.20 -12.81
CA GLN A 66 25.53 26.91 -13.37
C GLN A 66 24.80 25.76 -12.65
N MET A 67 24.92 25.71 -11.32
CA MET A 67 24.34 24.63 -10.51
C MET A 67 23.24 25.16 -9.60
N MET A 68 22.14 24.41 -9.51
CA MET A 68 21.05 24.67 -8.58
C MET A 68 20.84 23.46 -7.68
N THR A 69 20.81 23.69 -6.37
CA THR A 69 20.53 22.64 -5.38
C THR A 69 19.14 22.88 -4.79
N THR A 70 18.23 21.90 -4.92
CA THR A 70 16.86 21.99 -4.40
C THR A 70 16.50 20.75 -3.59
N ASN A 71 15.67 20.95 -2.55
CA ASN A 71 14.96 19.87 -1.88
C ASN A 71 13.59 19.73 -2.52
N VAL A 72 13.28 18.54 -3.05
CA VAL A 72 12.03 18.26 -3.75
C VAL A 72 11.39 16.99 -3.23
N TRP A 73 10.06 17.02 -3.13
CA TRP A 73 9.24 15.84 -2.96
C TRP A 73 8.88 15.28 -4.34
N VAL A 74 9.27 14.03 -4.58
CA VAL A 74 8.90 13.30 -5.79
C VAL A 74 7.60 12.54 -5.52
N LYS A 75 6.62 12.69 -6.41
CA LYS A 75 5.34 11.99 -6.36
C LYS A 75 5.22 11.12 -7.59
N GLN A 76 4.98 9.83 -7.39
CA GLN A 76 4.79 8.85 -8.45
C GLN A 76 3.60 7.96 -8.10
N GLU A 77 2.69 7.77 -9.04
CA GLU A 77 1.57 6.85 -8.95
C GLU A 77 1.40 6.12 -10.28
N TRP A 78 0.89 4.90 -10.24
CA TRP A 78 0.61 4.05 -11.40
C TRP A 78 -0.58 3.13 -11.16
#